data_AF-A0A9P7Q5H7-F1
#
_entry.id   AF-A0A9P7Q5H7-F1
#
_cell.length_a   1.000
_cell.length_b   1.000
_cell.length_c   1.000
_cell.angle_alpha   90.00
_cell.angle_beta   90.00
_cell.angle_gamma   90.00
#
_symmetry.space_group_name_H-M   'P 1'
#
loop_
_entity.id
_entity.type
_entity.pdbx_description
1 polymer ?
#
loop_
_entity_poly.entity_id
_entity_poly.type
_entity_poly.pdbx_seq_one_letter_code
_entity_poly.pdbx_strand_id
1 'polypeptide(L)'
;MKLLGSPLHVRTLAKLSAEYHRLMLVTFYASYILGVSEHGPISPHASHVLEILTPPEKLIEPLLRIMAQLAKAYVCKASVTDVLCTDLIRVLKHLRGGRDCVAVLEQVMRQVSRSRGKVDRPRGWDPERIWTSWRTRLEGASAGDLMGKAREIVWALGDLLAGLLLYVDAGSDGSTVAREMLVRFLEERGEIERRGRGSSADELGMDLGIVFGVEEGGTGEWLVVTCLDV
;
A
#
# COMPACT_ATOMS: atom_id res chain seq x y z
N MET A 1 26.70 -7.32 -25.43
CA MET A 1 26.34 -6.51 -24.24
C MET A 1 25.11 -7.15 -23.60
N LYS A 2 25.13 -7.44 -22.28
CA LYS A 2 23.96 -7.98 -21.57
C LYS A 2 22.99 -6.85 -21.25
N LEU A 3 21.67 -7.11 -21.33
CA LEU A 3 20.64 -6.10 -21.02
C LEU A 3 20.68 -5.60 -19.56
N LEU A 4 21.21 -6.42 -18.66
CA LEU A 4 21.44 -6.06 -17.25
C LEU A 4 22.41 -4.89 -17.06
N GLY A 5 23.26 -4.60 -18.05
CA GLY A 5 24.16 -3.44 -18.02
C GLY A 5 23.57 -2.18 -18.66
N SER A 6 22.30 -2.20 -19.08
CA SER A 6 21.63 -1.04 -19.70
C SER A 6 20.78 -0.31 -18.65
N PRO A 7 21.16 0.90 -18.19
CA PRO A 7 20.40 1.63 -17.18
C PRO A 7 18.94 1.87 -17.55
N LEU A 8 18.66 2.18 -18.82
CA LEU A 8 17.28 2.39 -19.27
C LEU A 8 16.43 1.12 -19.14
N HIS A 9 17.01 -0.04 -19.49
CA HIS A 9 16.32 -1.32 -19.43
C HIS A 9 16.02 -1.71 -17.99
N VAL A 10 17.05 -1.70 -17.13
CA VAL A 10 16.88 -2.10 -15.72
C VAL A 10 15.98 -1.13 -14.98
N ARG A 11 16.04 0.18 -15.25
CA ARG A 11 15.12 1.15 -14.64
C ARG A 11 13.66 0.90 -15.00
N THR A 12 13.41 0.51 -16.24
CA THR A 12 12.05 0.13 -16.68
C THR A 12 11.57 -1.10 -15.92
N LEU A 13 12.42 -2.12 -15.79
CA LEU A 13 12.10 -3.31 -15.00
C LEU A 13 11.89 -2.95 -13.52
N ALA A 14 12.75 -2.13 -12.93
CA ALA A 14 12.65 -1.71 -11.53
C ALA A 14 11.33 -0.98 -11.26
N LYS A 15 10.89 -0.11 -12.18
CA LYS A 15 9.57 0.52 -12.10
C LYS A 15 8.45 -0.52 -12.11
N LEU A 16 8.50 -1.48 -13.01
CA LEU A 16 7.48 -2.54 -13.11
C LEU A 16 7.50 -3.46 -11.87
N SER A 17 8.68 -3.79 -11.34
CA SER A 17 8.82 -4.60 -10.13
C SER A 17 8.24 -3.89 -8.91
N ALA A 18 8.55 -2.60 -8.72
CA ALA A 18 7.98 -1.80 -7.63
C ALA A 18 6.46 -1.68 -7.75
N GLU A 19 5.94 -1.50 -8.97
CA GLU A 19 4.51 -1.49 -9.27
C GLU A 19 3.84 -2.82 -8.91
N TYR A 20 4.46 -3.95 -9.25
CA TYR A 20 3.93 -5.26 -8.92
C TYR A 20 3.98 -5.54 -7.42
N HIS A 21 5.08 -5.17 -6.76
CA HIS A 21 5.28 -5.34 -5.30
C HIS A 21 4.16 -4.66 -4.50
N ARG A 22 3.85 -3.40 -4.81
CA ARG A 22 2.77 -2.68 -4.13
C ARG A 22 1.38 -3.32 -4.37
N LEU A 23 1.12 -3.84 -5.57
CA LEU A 23 -0.14 -4.52 -5.88
C LEU A 23 -0.25 -5.86 -5.14
N MET A 24 0.87 -6.57 -5.01
CA MET A 24 0.98 -7.78 -4.20
C MET A 24 0.67 -7.49 -2.73
N LEU A 25 1.28 -6.45 -2.14
CA LEU A 25 1.01 -6.06 -0.74
C LEU A 25 -0.48 -5.77 -0.50
N VAL A 26 -1.14 -5.01 -1.39
CA VAL A 26 -2.59 -4.74 -1.28
C VAL A 26 -3.40 -6.03 -1.35
N THR A 27 -3.02 -6.95 -2.24
CA THR A 27 -3.71 -8.24 -2.43
C THR A 27 -3.56 -9.14 -1.20
N PHE A 28 -2.32 -9.31 -0.71
CA PHE A 28 -2.07 -10.11 0.48
C PHE A 28 -2.68 -9.51 1.73
N TYR A 29 -2.72 -8.19 1.85
CA TYR A 29 -3.41 -7.56 2.97
C TYR A 29 -4.93 -7.82 2.92
N ALA A 30 -5.56 -7.80 1.74
CA ALA A 30 -6.96 -8.18 1.61
C ALA A 30 -7.20 -9.65 2.00
N SER A 31 -6.36 -10.56 1.53
CA SER A 31 -6.42 -11.99 1.91
C SER A 31 -6.18 -12.21 3.40
N TYR A 32 -5.27 -11.45 3.99
CA TYR A 32 -4.98 -11.47 5.42
C TYR A 32 -6.21 -11.07 6.24
N ILE A 33 -6.82 -9.92 5.93
CA ILE A 33 -8.04 -9.45 6.63
C ILE A 33 -9.21 -10.41 6.45
N LEU A 34 -9.31 -11.07 5.28
CA LEU A 34 -10.28 -12.15 5.07
C LEU A 34 -10.05 -13.31 6.04
N GLY A 35 -8.80 -13.79 6.15
CA GLY A 35 -8.43 -14.85 7.09
C GLY A 35 -8.73 -14.49 8.55
N VAL A 36 -8.43 -13.25 8.97
CA VAL A 36 -8.78 -12.75 10.31
C VAL A 36 -10.30 -12.73 10.52
N SER A 37 -11.07 -12.39 9.49
CA SER A 37 -12.54 -12.40 9.56
C SER A 37 -13.13 -13.80 9.70
N GLU A 38 -12.49 -14.83 9.14
CA GLU A 38 -12.98 -16.21 9.15
C GLU A 38 -12.50 -17.00 10.37
N HIS A 39 -11.32 -16.70 10.88
CA HIS A 39 -10.67 -17.48 11.95
C HIS A 39 -10.47 -16.71 13.27
N GLY A 40 -10.81 -15.41 13.29
CA GLY A 40 -10.57 -14.53 14.43
C GLY A 40 -9.17 -13.91 14.44
N PRO A 41 -8.88 -13.01 15.41
CA PRO A 41 -7.59 -12.36 15.54
C PRO A 41 -6.43 -13.35 15.72
N ILE A 42 -5.24 -12.92 15.29
CA ILE A 42 -4.05 -13.75 15.15
C ILE A 42 -3.67 -14.48 16.46
N SER A 43 -3.05 -15.65 16.29
CA SER A 43 -2.31 -16.37 17.34
C SER A 43 -1.39 -15.45 18.16
N PRO A 44 -1.11 -15.76 19.45
CA PRO A 44 -0.19 -15.00 20.30
C PRO A 44 1.25 -14.84 19.77
N HIS A 45 1.60 -15.52 18.68
CA HIS A 45 2.93 -15.50 18.05
C HIS A 45 2.98 -14.66 16.77
N ALA A 46 1.95 -13.82 16.53
CA ALA A 46 1.92 -12.93 15.39
C ALA A 46 3.17 -12.05 15.30
N SER A 47 3.66 -11.79 14.09
CA SER A 47 4.68 -10.76 13.91
C SER A 47 4.12 -9.39 14.32
N HIS A 48 4.96 -8.55 14.92
CA HIS A 48 4.59 -7.19 15.35
C HIS A 48 3.98 -6.35 14.22
N VAL A 49 4.40 -6.62 12.98
CA VAL A 49 3.85 -6.00 11.76
C VAL A 49 2.37 -6.29 11.58
N LEU A 50 1.96 -7.55 11.79
CA LEU A 50 0.56 -7.93 11.66
C LEU A 50 -0.26 -7.34 12.80
N GLU A 51 0.28 -7.23 14.01
CA GLU A 51 -0.39 -6.51 15.11
C GLU A 51 -0.68 -5.05 14.75
N ILE A 52 0.26 -4.37 14.10
CA ILE A 52 0.10 -2.97 13.64
C ILE A 52 -1.00 -2.87 12.58
N LEU A 53 -1.05 -3.83 11.66
CA LEU A 53 -1.98 -3.82 10.52
C LEU A 53 -3.36 -4.41 10.84
N THR A 54 -3.54 -5.05 12.00
CA THR A 54 -4.81 -5.67 12.39
C THR A 54 -5.71 -4.66 13.08
N PRO A 55 -6.91 -4.39 12.53
CA PRO A 55 -7.88 -3.54 13.20
C PRO A 55 -8.53 -4.30 14.38
N PRO A 56 -9.17 -3.59 15.32
CA PRO A 56 -10.00 -4.18 16.35
C PRO A 56 -11.11 -5.02 15.75
N GLU A 57 -11.55 -6.04 16.48
CA GLU A 57 -12.50 -7.05 16.00
C GLU A 57 -13.75 -6.44 15.34
N LYS A 58 -14.32 -5.39 15.96
CA LYS A 58 -15.51 -4.68 15.46
C LYS A 58 -15.34 -4.02 14.09
N LEU A 59 -14.10 -3.83 13.64
CA LEU A 59 -13.75 -3.11 12.42
C LEU A 59 -13.15 -4.01 11.34
N ILE A 60 -12.95 -5.31 11.60
CA ILE A 60 -12.47 -6.28 10.61
C ILE A 60 -13.42 -6.36 9.42
N GLU A 61 -14.72 -6.57 9.65
CA GLU A 61 -15.72 -6.66 8.59
C GLU A 61 -15.81 -5.38 7.74
N PRO A 62 -15.91 -4.17 8.32
CA PRO A 62 -15.82 -2.92 7.56
C PRO A 62 -14.57 -2.83 6.67
N LEU A 63 -13.41 -3.20 7.21
CA LEU A 63 -12.16 -3.16 6.44
C LEU A 63 -12.16 -4.17 5.30
N LEU A 64 -12.64 -5.39 5.56
CA LEU A 64 -12.75 -6.44 4.56
C LEU A 64 -13.63 -6.00 3.39
N ARG A 65 -14.75 -5.33 3.67
CA ARG A 65 -15.64 -4.79 2.62
C ARG A 65 -14.92 -3.76 1.75
N ILE A 66 -14.15 -2.86 2.35
CA ILE A 66 -13.35 -1.87 1.61
C ILE A 66 -12.26 -2.58 0.80
N MET A 67 -11.46 -3.43 1.44
CA MET A 67 -10.33 -4.12 0.81
C MET A 67 -10.77 -5.04 -0.32
N ALA A 68 -11.91 -5.72 -0.21
CA ALA A 68 -12.45 -6.55 -1.28
C ALA A 68 -12.83 -5.74 -2.52
N GLN A 69 -13.46 -4.56 -2.36
CA GLN A 69 -13.78 -3.69 -3.49
C GLN A 69 -12.52 -3.03 -4.05
N LEU A 70 -11.64 -2.56 -3.17
CA LEU A 70 -10.39 -1.92 -3.54
C LEU A 70 -9.49 -2.88 -4.30
N ALA A 71 -9.22 -4.10 -3.79
CA ALA A 71 -8.37 -5.07 -4.46
C ALA A 71 -8.90 -5.42 -5.86
N LYS A 72 -10.22 -5.66 -5.98
CA LYS A 72 -10.83 -5.94 -7.29
C LYS A 72 -10.74 -4.75 -8.24
N ALA A 73 -10.94 -3.52 -7.75
CA ALA A 73 -10.87 -2.35 -8.59
C ALA A 73 -9.43 -1.99 -8.96
N TYR A 74 -8.51 -1.99 -7.99
CA TYR A 74 -7.13 -1.48 -8.04
C TYR A 74 -6.11 -2.48 -8.58
N VAL A 75 -6.34 -3.77 -8.38
CA VAL A 75 -5.42 -4.83 -8.82
C VAL A 75 -5.91 -5.53 -10.10
N CYS A 76 -7.22 -5.76 -10.25
CA CYS A 76 -7.75 -6.47 -11.42
C CYS A 76 -7.92 -5.57 -12.66
N LYS A 77 -7.81 -6.18 -13.86
CA LYS A 77 -7.85 -5.49 -15.15
C LYS A 77 -9.19 -4.79 -15.43
N ALA A 78 -9.09 -3.66 -16.15
CA ALA A 78 -10.06 -2.56 -16.36
C ALA A 78 -11.52 -2.86 -16.80
N SER A 79 -11.96 -4.10 -17.00
CA SER A 79 -13.29 -4.37 -17.59
C SER A 79 -14.47 -4.26 -16.63
N VAL A 80 -14.24 -4.17 -15.31
CA VAL A 80 -15.30 -4.02 -14.28
C VAL A 80 -15.01 -2.87 -13.31
N THR A 81 -13.96 -2.08 -13.57
CA THR A 81 -13.44 -1.07 -12.63
C THR A 81 -14.51 -0.06 -12.24
N ASP A 82 -15.33 0.44 -13.17
CA ASP A 82 -16.32 1.47 -12.84
C ASP A 82 -17.42 0.98 -11.90
N VAL A 83 -17.91 -0.24 -12.09
CA VAL A 83 -18.91 -0.84 -11.20
C VAL A 83 -18.32 -0.97 -9.79
N LEU A 84 -17.12 -1.53 -9.68
CA LEU A 84 -16.44 -1.73 -8.40
C LEU A 84 -16.07 -0.41 -7.72
N CYS A 85 -15.70 0.60 -8.51
CA CYS A 85 -15.45 1.94 -8.01
C CYS A 85 -16.73 2.53 -7.41
N THR A 86 -17.87 2.41 -8.10
CA THR A 86 -19.16 2.88 -7.55
C THR A 86 -19.63 2.06 -6.35
N ASP A 87 -19.32 0.76 -6.30
CA ASP A 87 -19.60 -0.09 -5.15
C ASP A 87 -18.80 0.34 -3.92
N LEU A 88 -17.53 0.74 -4.08
CA LEU A 88 -16.77 1.33 -2.98
C LEU A 88 -17.45 2.59 -2.45
N ILE A 89 -17.96 3.48 -3.31
CA ILE A 89 -18.70 4.66 -2.87
C ILE A 89 -19.96 4.27 -2.08
N ARG A 90 -20.70 3.24 -2.54
CA ARG A 90 -21.87 2.72 -1.83
C ARG A 90 -21.51 2.17 -0.45
N VAL A 91 -20.37 1.46 -0.33
CA VAL A 91 -19.85 0.97 0.95
C VAL A 91 -19.54 2.14 1.89
N LEU A 92 -18.79 3.13 1.42
CA LEU A 92 -18.37 4.29 2.23
C LEU A 92 -19.53 5.18 2.66
N LYS A 93 -20.59 5.31 1.83
CA LYS A 93 -21.77 6.14 2.14
C LYS A 93 -22.94 5.36 2.72
N HIS A 94 -22.80 4.07 3.00
CA HIS A 94 -23.88 3.27 3.55
C HIS A 94 -24.34 3.80 4.93
N LEU A 95 -25.65 3.98 5.12
CA LEU A 95 -26.24 4.66 6.28
C LEU A 95 -25.83 4.06 7.64
N ARG A 96 -25.69 2.73 7.71
CA ARG A 96 -25.33 2.03 8.96
C ARG A 96 -23.84 1.72 9.08
N GLY A 97 -23.21 1.33 7.97
CA GLY A 97 -21.86 0.75 7.98
C GLY A 97 -20.76 1.63 7.37
N GLY A 98 -21.14 2.71 6.68
CA GLY A 98 -20.18 3.62 6.05
C GLY A 98 -19.32 4.36 7.07
N ARG A 99 -19.90 4.72 8.23
CA ARG A 99 -19.16 5.32 9.35
C ARG A 99 -18.06 4.40 9.88
N ASP A 100 -18.37 3.10 10.04
CA ASP A 100 -17.39 2.13 10.49
C ASP A 100 -16.29 1.90 9.44
N CYS A 101 -16.64 1.97 8.15
CA CYS A 101 -15.68 1.91 7.04
C CYS A 101 -14.71 3.10 7.05
N VAL A 102 -15.21 4.32 7.27
CA VAL A 102 -14.35 5.50 7.40
C VAL A 102 -13.52 5.43 8.69
N ALA A 103 -14.11 4.97 9.79
CA ALA A 103 -13.42 4.83 11.07
C ALA A 103 -12.28 3.82 11.01
N VAL A 104 -12.46 2.68 10.32
CA VAL A 104 -11.39 1.68 10.20
C VAL A 104 -10.22 2.17 9.36
N LEU A 105 -10.48 2.92 8.28
CA LEU A 105 -9.41 3.53 7.48
C LEU A 105 -8.62 4.54 8.31
N GLU A 106 -9.30 5.41 9.06
CA GLU A 106 -8.65 6.34 9.99
C GLU A 106 -7.81 5.60 11.04
N GLN A 107 -8.34 4.48 11.55
CA GLN A 107 -7.64 3.68 12.53
C GLN A 107 -6.36 3.05 11.96
N VAL A 108 -6.43 2.39 10.80
CA VAL A 108 -5.26 1.79 10.14
C VAL A 108 -4.19 2.86 9.91
N MET A 109 -4.59 4.04 9.43
CA MET A 109 -3.66 5.15 9.21
C MET A 109 -2.97 5.61 10.49
N ARG A 110 -3.72 5.75 11.59
CA ARG A 110 -3.15 6.12 12.89
C ARG A 110 -2.26 5.04 13.48
N GLN A 111 -2.62 3.76 13.32
CA GLN A 111 -1.80 2.64 13.79
C GLN A 111 -0.46 2.62 13.07
N VAL A 112 -0.48 2.65 11.73
CA VAL A 112 0.75 2.68 10.92
C VAL A 112 1.56 3.96 11.18
N SER A 113 0.90 5.11 11.31
CA SER A 113 1.59 6.39 11.57
C SER A 113 2.20 6.50 12.96
N ARG A 114 1.73 5.73 13.93
CA ARG A 114 2.33 5.66 15.27
C ARG A 114 3.36 4.55 15.40
N SER A 115 3.30 3.55 14.52
CA SER A 115 4.27 2.48 14.49
C SER A 115 5.67 3.02 14.21
N ARG A 116 6.66 2.43 14.89
CA ARG A 116 8.08 2.66 14.60
C ARG A 116 8.64 1.38 14.00
N GLY A 117 8.93 1.42 12.71
CA GLY A 117 9.69 0.37 12.04
C GLY A 117 11.19 0.57 12.16
N LYS A 118 11.95 -0.31 11.51
CA LYS A 118 13.40 -0.20 11.33
C LYS A 118 13.82 0.88 10.33
N VAL A 119 12.84 1.46 9.62
CA VAL A 119 13.03 2.51 8.61
C VAL A 119 12.31 3.78 9.03
N ASP A 120 13.00 4.91 8.91
CA ASP A 120 12.43 6.23 9.14
C ASP A 120 11.37 6.59 8.08
N ARG A 121 10.35 7.32 8.49
CA ARG A 121 9.35 7.87 7.58
C ARG A 121 10.01 8.82 6.56
N PRO A 122 9.72 8.69 5.25
CA PRO A 122 10.14 9.67 4.25
C PRO A 122 9.77 11.10 4.65
N ARG A 123 10.73 12.03 4.53
CA ARG A 123 10.53 13.44 4.88
C ARG A 123 9.44 14.05 4.00
N GLY A 124 8.56 14.83 4.61
CA GLY A 124 7.45 15.51 3.92
C GLY A 124 6.20 14.65 3.71
N TRP A 125 6.29 13.34 3.90
CA TRP A 125 5.13 12.45 3.80
C TRP A 125 4.32 12.43 5.10
N ASP A 126 3.05 12.77 5.00
CA ASP A 126 2.11 12.82 6.12
C ASP A 126 0.77 12.15 5.74
N PRO A 127 0.68 10.81 5.90
CA PRO A 127 -0.52 10.05 5.57
C PRO A 127 -1.75 10.46 6.38
N GLU A 128 -1.60 10.93 7.63
CA GLU A 128 -2.73 11.39 8.45
C GLU A 128 -3.33 12.69 7.89
N ARG A 129 -2.48 13.62 7.43
CA ARG A 129 -2.94 14.85 6.77
C ARG A 129 -3.60 14.56 5.43
N ILE A 130 -3.01 13.68 4.62
CA ILE A 130 -3.58 13.25 3.32
C ILE A 130 -4.98 12.66 3.56
N TRP A 131 -5.10 11.76 4.52
CA TRP A 131 -6.38 11.17 4.92
C TRP A 131 -7.38 12.22 5.41
N THR A 132 -6.97 13.15 6.27
CA THR A 132 -7.89 14.16 6.84
C THR A 132 -8.50 15.03 5.74
N SER A 133 -7.68 15.44 4.76
CA SER A 133 -8.15 16.17 3.57
C SER A 133 -9.14 15.33 2.77
N TRP A 134 -8.82 14.06 2.55
CA TRP A 134 -9.65 13.14 1.79
C TRP A 134 -10.98 12.83 2.48
N ARG A 135 -10.96 12.57 3.79
CA ARG A 135 -12.12 12.34 4.64
C ARG A 135 -13.06 13.53 4.64
N THR A 136 -12.55 14.76 4.77
CA THR A 136 -13.36 15.98 4.74
C THR A 136 -14.14 16.08 3.43
N ARG A 137 -13.47 15.78 2.30
CA ARG A 137 -14.11 15.73 0.97
C ARG A 137 -15.16 14.61 0.89
N LEU A 138 -14.85 13.43 1.41
CA LEU A 138 -15.75 12.29 1.42
C LEU A 138 -17.02 12.62 2.22
N GLU A 139 -16.90 13.13 3.44
CA GLU A 139 -18.02 13.42 4.33
C GLU A 139 -18.89 14.57 3.80
N GLY A 140 -18.27 15.63 3.26
CA GLY A 140 -18.99 16.81 2.75
C GLY A 140 -19.71 16.62 1.41
N ALA A 141 -19.33 15.63 0.60
CA ALA A 141 -19.95 15.40 -0.71
C ALA A 141 -21.18 14.48 -0.66
N SER A 142 -22.12 14.69 -1.59
CA SER A 142 -23.25 13.78 -1.78
C SER A 142 -22.80 12.44 -2.40
N ALA A 143 -23.59 11.38 -2.24
CA ALA A 143 -23.28 10.10 -2.88
C ALA A 143 -23.23 10.21 -4.41
N GLY A 144 -24.10 11.03 -5.02
CA GLY A 144 -24.13 11.26 -6.47
C GLY A 144 -22.85 11.94 -6.99
N ASP A 145 -22.39 12.98 -6.28
CA ASP A 145 -21.16 13.70 -6.67
C ASP A 145 -19.92 12.80 -6.60
N LEU A 146 -19.88 11.92 -5.59
CA LEU A 146 -18.79 10.95 -5.42
C LEU A 146 -18.84 9.85 -6.47
N MET A 147 -20.03 9.39 -6.88
CA MET A 147 -20.16 8.40 -7.95
C MET A 147 -19.54 8.89 -9.26
N GLY A 148 -19.71 10.18 -9.60
CA GLY A 148 -19.06 10.79 -10.76
C GLY A 148 -17.52 10.81 -10.71
N LYS A 149 -16.94 10.68 -9.51
CA LYS A 149 -15.48 10.68 -9.26
C LYS A 149 -14.98 9.34 -8.73
N ALA A 150 -15.79 8.28 -8.83
CA ALA A 150 -15.53 7.03 -8.11
C ALA A 150 -14.15 6.44 -8.43
N ARG A 151 -13.73 6.50 -9.71
CA ARG A 151 -12.42 6.01 -10.14
C ARG A 151 -11.25 6.76 -9.50
N GLU A 152 -11.32 8.09 -9.47
CA GLU A 152 -10.30 8.93 -8.83
C GLU A 152 -10.22 8.65 -7.32
N ILE A 153 -11.37 8.47 -6.69
CA ILE A 153 -11.48 8.17 -5.25
C ILE A 153 -10.82 6.82 -4.94
N VAL A 154 -11.14 5.78 -5.71
CA VAL A 154 -10.57 4.44 -5.51
C VAL A 154 -9.06 4.46 -5.73
N TRP A 155 -8.57 5.19 -6.74
CA TRP A 155 -7.14 5.30 -7.01
C TRP A 155 -6.41 6.02 -5.89
N ALA A 156 -6.95 7.15 -5.44
CA ALA A 156 -6.37 7.88 -4.31
C ALA A 156 -6.34 7.05 -3.02
N LEU A 157 -7.41 6.31 -2.73
CA LEU A 157 -7.44 5.42 -1.56
C LEU A 157 -6.46 4.25 -1.72
N GLY A 158 -6.40 3.66 -2.91
CA GLY A 158 -5.47 2.57 -3.24
C GLY A 158 -4.02 3.00 -3.14
N ASP A 159 -3.70 4.21 -3.61
CA ASP A 159 -2.37 4.80 -3.50
C ASP A 159 -1.99 5.04 -2.04
N LEU A 160 -2.90 5.59 -1.24
CA LEU A 160 -2.67 5.84 0.18
C LEU A 160 -2.42 4.53 0.95
N LEU A 161 -3.26 3.52 0.73
CA LEU A 161 -3.10 2.20 1.37
C LEU A 161 -1.84 1.49 0.90
N ALA A 162 -1.53 1.53 -0.40
CA ALA A 162 -0.30 0.96 -0.93
C ALA A 162 0.95 1.62 -0.35
N GLY A 163 0.95 2.96 -0.20
CA GLY A 163 2.05 3.68 0.45
C GLY A 163 2.23 3.28 1.92
N LEU A 164 1.14 3.13 2.67
CA LEU A 164 1.19 2.64 4.06
C LEU A 164 1.74 1.21 4.14
N LEU A 165 1.30 0.31 3.26
CA LEU A 165 1.77 -1.06 3.23
C LEU A 165 3.25 -1.14 2.86
N LEU A 166 3.71 -0.36 1.86
CA LEU A 166 5.13 -0.24 1.51
C LEU A 166 5.98 0.29 2.67
N TYR A 167 5.44 1.22 3.46
CA TYR A 167 6.13 1.73 4.65
C TYR A 167 6.27 0.68 5.74
N VAL A 168 5.21 -0.08 6.00
CA VAL A 168 5.25 -1.17 6.97
C VAL A 168 6.17 -2.30 6.51
N ASP A 169 6.12 -2.65 5.22
CA ASP A 169 6.99 -3.64 4.58
C ASP A 169 8.47 -3.27 4.76
N ALA A 170 8.88 -2.07 4.32
CA ALA A 170 10.24 -1.57 4.51
C ALA A 170 10.65 -1.48 5.99
N GLY A 171 9.70 -1.16 6.87
CA GLY A 171 9.93 -1.07 8.31
C GLY A 171 10.06 -2.41 9.02
N SER A 172 9.60 -3.51 8.42
CA SER A 172 9.55 -4.84 9.05
C SER A 172 10.95 -5.46 9.19
N ASP A 173 11.72 -5.44 8.12
CA ASP A 173 13.05 -6.04 8.01
C ASP A 173 14.17 -4.99 7.96
N GLY A 174 13.85 -3.73 7.62
CA GLY A 174 14.83 -2.67 7.44
C GLY A 174 15.30 -2.53 5.99
N SER A 175 14.62 -3.17 5.04
CA SER A 175 15.04 -3.27 3.64
C SER A 175 15.22 -1.89 3.00
N THR A 176 16.45 -1.64 2.55
CA THR A 176 16.78 -0.40 1.84
C THR A 176 16.14 -0.34 0.46
N VAL A 177 15.94 -1.51 -0.16
CA VAL A 177 15.26 -1.69 -1.45
C VAL A 177 13.76 -1.41 -1.32
N ALA A 178 13.07 -1.98 -0.32
CA ALA A 178 11.65 -1.70 -0.09
C ALA A 178 11.42 -0.23 0.25
N ARG A 179 12.32 0.36 1.06
CA ARG A 179 12.31 1.80 1.34
C ARG A 179 12.46 2.64 0.07
N GLU A 180 13.34 2.23 -0.82
CA GLU A 180 13.53 2.90 -2.10
C GLU A 180 12.27 2.82 -2.98
N MET A 181 11.61 1.66 -3.03
CA MET A 181 10.33 1.50 -3.74
C MET A 181 9.26 2.45 -3.18
N LEU A 182 9.15 2.56 -1.84
CA LEU A 182 8.27 3.53 -1.18
C LEU A 182 8.57 4.96 -1.61
N VAL A 183 9.84 5.39 -1.54
CA VAL A 183 10.23 6.76 -1.88
C VAL A 183 9.88 7.07 -3.34
N ARG A 184 10.24 6.19 -4.28
CA ARG A 184 9.92 6.37 -5.71
C ARG A 184 8.42 6.45 -5.96
N PHE A 185 7.64 5.63 -5.26
CA PHE A 185 6.18 5.65 -5.34
C PHE A 185 5.61 7.01 -4.87
N LEU A 186 6.05 7.50 -3.71
CA LEU A 186 5.60 8.80 -3.18
C LEU A 186 6.03 9.98 -4.07
N GLU A 187 7.24 9.93 -4.66
CA GLU A 187 7.75 10.90 -5.63
C GLU A 187 6.94 10.92 -6.95
N GLU A 188 6.44 9.75 -7.38
CA GLU A 188 5.60 9.63 -8.57
C GLU A 188 4.21 10.21 -8.31
N ARG A 189 3.66 10.01 -7.10
CA ARG A 189 2.37 10.58 -6.68
C ARG A 189 2.42 12.07 -6.29
N GLY A 190 3.62 12.63 -6.15
CA GLY A 190 3.81 14.02 -5.72
C GLY A 190 3.51 14.24 -4.24
N GLU A 191 3.53 13.17 -3.44
CA GLU A 191 3.34 13.20 -1.99
C GLU A 191 4.58 13.72 -1.27
N ILE A 192 5.75 13.56 -1.90
CA ILE A 192 7.04 14.11 -1.44
C ILE A 192 7.78 14.79 -2.60
N GLU A 193 8.74 15.64 -2.25
CA GLU A 193 9.60 16.31 -3.22
C GLU A 193 10.48 15.29 -3.94
N ARG A 194 10.58 15.43 -5.28
CA ARG A 194 11.46 14.59 -6.09
C ARG A 194 12.92 14.93 -5.81
N ARG A 195 13.70 13.95 -5.40
CA ARG A 195 15.14 14.12 -5.20
C ARG A 195 15.89 14.27 -6.53
N GLY A 196 17.06 14.90 -6.44
CA GLY A 196 18.05 14.85 -7.51
C GLY A 196 18.54 13.42 -7.72
N ARG A 197 18.75 13.03 -8.99
CA ARG A 197 19.26 11.69 -9.32
C ARG A 197 20.68 11.51 -8.78
N GLY A 198 20.97 10.32 -8.28
CA GLY A 198 22.32 9.90 -7.90
C GLY A 198 23.23 9.68 -9.11
N SER A 199 24.41 9.10 -8.89
CA SER A 199 25.24 8.68 -10.02
C SER A 199 24.55 7.56 -10.81
N SER A 200 24.85 7.46 -12.11
CA SER A 200 24.28 6.40 -12.96
C SER A 200 24.62 4.99 -12.46
N ALA A 201 25.74 4.82 -11.77
CA ALA A 201 26.16 3.55 -11.20
C ALA A 201 25.33 3.19 -9.96
N ASP A 202 25.11 4.15 -9.05
CA ASP A 202 24.31 3.93 -7.84
C ASP A 202 22.85 3.64 -8.20
N GLU A 203 22.29 4.39 -9.16
CA GLU A 203 20.92 4.18 -9.64
C GLU A 203 20.77 2.80 -10.29
N LEU A 204 21.75 2.35 -11.07
CA LEU A 204 21.74 1.02 -11.68
C LEU A 204 21.85 -0.09 -10.62
N GLY A 205 22.73 0.06 -9.62
CA GLY A 205 22.85 -0.88 -8.52
C GLY A 205 21.54 -1.04 -7.75
N MET A 206 20.90 0.09 -7.43
CA MET A 206 19.59 0.11 -6.78
C MET A 206 18.49 -0.51 -7.66
N ASP A 207 18.48 -0.20 -8.96
CA ASP A 207 17.52 -0.79 -9.90
C ASP A 207 17.69 -2.31 -10.01
N LEU A 208 18.93 -2.81 -9.99
CA LEU A 208 19.21 -4.25 -9.94
C LEU A 208 18.73 -4.88 -8.63
N GLY A 209 18.91 -4.20 -7.50
CA GLY A 209 18.38 -4.62 -6.19
C GLY A 209 16.86 -4.75 -6.20
N ILE A 210 16.15 -3.76 -6.77
CA ILE A 210 14.68 -3.78 -6.91
C ILE A 210 14.20 -4.94 -7.81
N VAL A 211 14.92 -5.23 -8.90
CA VAL A 211 14.49 -6.24 -9.88
C VAL A 211 14.84 -7.65 -9.43
N PHE A 212 16.02 -7.84 -8.85
CA PHE A 212 16.60 -9.17 -8.61
C PHE A 212 16.85 -9.50 -7.14
N GLY A 213 16.67 -8.56 -6.21
CA GLY A 213 16.86 -8.80 -4.78
C GLY A 213 18.33 -9.02 -4.40
N VAL A 214 19.26 -8.51 -5.21
CA VAL A 214 20.70 -8.60 -4.94
C VAL A 214 21.11 -7.35 -4.16
N GLU A 215 21.20 -7.46 -2.84
CA GLU A 215 21.95 -6.49 -2.04
C GLU A 215 23.45 -6.80 -2.15
N GLU A 216 24.31 -5.78 -2.22
CA GLU A 216 25.76 -6.00 -2.18
C GLU A 216 26.15 -6.71 -0.87
N GLY A 217 26.41 -8.01 -0.94
CA GLY A 217 26.88 -8.84 0.18
C GLY A 217 25.89 -9.84 0.77
N GLY A 218 24.66 -9.95 0.26
CA GLY A 218 23.66 -10.93 0.70
C GLY A 218 23.35 -11.97 -0.37
N THR A 219 23.31 -13.26 0.00
CA THR A 219 22.71 -14.30 -0.84
C THR A 219 21.28 -13.90 -1.16
N GLY A 220 20.98 -13.74 -2.46
CA GLY A 220 19.66 -13.38 -2.95
C GLY A 220 18.63 -14.45 -2.64
N GLU A 221 18.10 -14.43 -1.43
CA GLU A 221 16.78 -14.95 -1.12
C GLU A 221 15.83 -13.76 -1.19
N TRP A 222 15.06 -13.70 -2.27
CA TRP A 222 13.74 -13.14 -2.11
C TRP A 222 13.05 -13.99 -1.06
N LEU A 223 12.85 -13.38 0.10
CA LEU A 223 11.76 -13.67 1.00
C LEU A 223 10.42 -13.47 0.26
N VAL A 224 10.13 -14.35 -0.69
CA VAL A 224 8.74 -14.68 -1.06
C VAL A 224 8.08 -15.46 0.10
N VAL A 225 8.78 -15.62 1.23
CA VAL A 225 8.40 -16.41 2.41
C VAL A 225 8.24 -15.56 3.70
N THR A 226 8.30 -14.22 3.70
CA THR A 226 7.90 -13.42 4.90
C THR A 226 6.66 -12.55 4.71
N CYS A 227 6.02 -12.60 3.54
CA CYS A 227 4.61 -12.19 3.45
C CYS A 227 3.77 -13.23 4.19
N LEU A 228 3.64 -13.07 5.51
CA LEU A 228 2.90 -13.93 6.46
C LEU A 228 3.67 -15.18 6.91
N ASP A 229 4.71 -15.01 7.73
CA ASP A 229 5.03 -16.07 8.71
C ASP A 229 3.86 -16.13 9.72
N VAL A 230 2.92 -17.02 9.41
CA VAL A 230 1.81 -17.49 10.27
C VAL A 230 2.23 -18.83 10.87
#